data_AF-A0A2V5V7P1-F1
#
_entry.id   AF-A0A2V5V7P1-F1
#
_cell.length_a   1.000
_cell.length_b   1.000
_cell.length_c   1.000
_cell.angle_alpha   90.00
_cell.angle_beta   90.00
_cell.angle_gamma   90.00
#
_symmetry.space_group_name_H-M   'P 1'
#
loop_
_entity.id
_entity.type
_entity.pdbx_description
1 polymer ?
#
loop_
_entity_poly.entity_id
_entity_poly.type
_entity_poly.pdbx_seq_one_letter_code
_entity_poly.pdbx_strand_id
1 'polypeptide(L)'
;MPREAKLFSSSAGSVVRGYLKFRANITPRWIRNAQTSRKRIEPEIVRSLSALKRVRKTRPRARVAIKDADTELKAILRRWETAYNKENFYRGIRILLELQRNGTSNL
;
A
#
# COMPACT_ATOMS: atom_id res chain seq x y z
N MET A 1 -20.02 -12.43 1.13
CA MET A 1 -18.59 -12.36 1.52
C MET A 1 -18.05 -10.94 1.26
N PRO A 2 -17.30 -10.31 2.19
CA PRO A 2 -16.71 -9.01 1.93
C PRO A 2 -15.71 -9.09 0.78
N ARG A 3 -15.87 -8.22 -0.22
CA ARG A 3 -14.90 -8.06 -1.32
C ARG A 3 -13.61 -7.46 -0.77
N GLU A 4 -12.47 -7.80 -1.37
CA GLU A 4 -11.10 -7.39 -0.98
C GLU A 4 -11.05 -5.95 -0.43
N ALA A 5 -11.47 -4.96 -1.23
CA ALA A 5 -11.42 -3.55 -0.86
C ALA A 5 -12.29 -3.17 0.35
N LYS A 6 -13.40 -3.87 0.61
CA LYS A 6 -14.34 -3.55 1.70
C LYS A 6 -13.78 -3.98 3.06
N LEU A 7 -12.99 -5.06 3.11
CA LEU A 7 -12.42 -5.55 4.38
C LEU A 7 -11.36 -4.60 4.95
N PHE A 8 -10.45 -4.10 4.12
CA PHE A 8 -9.42 -3.14 4.53
C PHE A 8 -10.05 -1.85 5.10
N SER A 9 -10.94 -1.22 4.34
CA SER A 9 -11.58 0.03 4.75
C SER A 9 -12.48 -0.15 5.98
N SER A 10 -13.28 -1.22 6.04
CA SER A 10 -14.15 -1.47 7.21
C SER A 10 -13.39 -1.81 8.49
N SER A 11 -12.12 -2.17 8.38
CA SER A 11 -11.24 -2.46 9.53
C SER A 11 -10.30 -1.29 9.85
N ALA A 12 -10.42 -0.16 9.13
CA ALA A 12 -9.50 0.97 9.20
C ALA A 12 -8.03 0.53 9.07
N GLY A 13 -7.75 -0.49 8.23
CA GLY A 13 -6.41 -1.05 8.06
C GLY A 13 -5.86 -1.83 9.26
N SER A 14 -6.61 -1.98 10.36
CA SER A 14 -6.16 -2.75 11.53
C SER A 14 -6.28 -4.24 11.29
N VAL A 15 -5.14 -4.94 11.30
CA VAL A 15 -5.05 -6.39 11.15
C VAL A 15 -5.94 -7.12 12.17
N VAL A 16 -5.87 -6.74 13.45
CA VAL A 16 -6.63 -7.37 14.53
C VAL A 16 -8.13 -7.19 14.30
N ARG A 17 -8.58 -5.97 13.99
CA ARG A 17 -10.00 -5.71 13.68
C ARG A 17 -10.45 -6.50 12.44
N GLY A 18 -9.60 -6.59 11.42
CA GLY A 18 -9.86 -7.35 10.21
C GLY A 18 -10.00 -8.83 10.47
N TYR A 19 -9.10 -9.40 11.27
CA TYR A 19 -9.16 -10.81 11.71
C TYR A 19 -10.43 -11.11 12.51
N LEU A 20 -10.79 -10.24 13.47
CA LEU A 20 -12.02 -10.42 14.26
C LEU A 20 -13.28 -10.32 13.38
N LYS A 21 -13.28 -9.44 12.37
CA LYS A 21 -14.40 -9.27 11.42
C LYS A 21 -14.46 -10.33 10.33
N PHE A 22 -13.35 -11.02 10.04
CA PHE A 22 -13.24 -11.95 8.93
C PHE A 22 -12.54 -13.24 9.36
N ARG A 23 -13.35 -14.25 9.69
CA ARG A 23 -12.89 -15.60 10.05
C ARG A 23 -12.77 -16.56 8.86
N ALA A 24 -13.11 -16.10 7.66
CA ALA A 24 -12.95 -16.87 6.43
C ALA A 24 -11.51 -16.79 5.91
N ASN A 25 -11.18 -17.57 4.89
CA ASN A 25 -9.82 -17.63 4.36
C ASN A 25 -9.46 -16.36 3.56
N ILE A 26 -8.31 -15.74 3.83
CA ILE A 26 -7.74 -14.70 2.97
C ILE A 26 -7.06 -15.37 1.78
N THR A 27 -7.59 -15.12 0.57
CA THR A 27 -7.04 -15.76 -0.62
C THR A 27 -5.62 -15.24 -0.92
N PRO A 28 -4.68 -16.10 -1.38
CA PRO A 28 -3.35 -15.65 -1.81
C PRO A 28 -3.40 -14.57 -2.89
N ARG A 29 -4.48 -14.58 -3.70
CA ARG A 29 -4.69 -13.62 -4.78
C ARG A 29 -4.82 -12.18 -4.27
N TRP A 30 -5.45 -11.95 -3.11
CA TRP A 30 -5.59 -10.59 -2.56
C TRP A 30 -4.22 -10.00 -2.18
N ILE A 31 -3.35 -10.81 -1.57
CA ILE A 31 -1.98 -10.41 -1.26
C ILE A 31 -1.22 -10.09 -2.55
N ARG A 32 -1.31 -10.97 -3.57
CA ARG A 32 -0.68 -10.74 -4.88
C ARG A 32 -1.21 -9.50 -5.59
N ASN A 33 -2.51 -9.22 -5.52
CA ASN A 33 -3.13 -8.03 -6.11
C ASN A 33 -2.61 -6.75 -5.44
N ALA A 34 -2.56 -6.73 -4.11
CA ALA A 34 -2.01 -5.61 -3.35
C ALA A 34 -0.52 -5.38 -3.64
N GLN A 35 0.26 -6.46 -3.68
CA GLN A 35 1.67 -6.43 -4.07
C GLN A 35 1.86 -5.90 -5.49
N THR A 36 1.08 -6.40 -6.45
CA THR A 36 1.11 -5.94 -7.86
C THR A 36 0.77 -4.45 -7.95
N SER A 37 -0.25 -4.01 -7.21
CA SER A 37 -0.64 -2.59 -7.15
C SER A 37 0.49 -1.72 -6.61
N ARG A 38 1.15 -2.15 -5.53
CA ARG A 38 2.32 -1.47 -4.98
C ARG A 38 3.46 -1.38 -6.00
N LYS A 39 3.80 -2.51 -6.64
CA LYS A 39 4.88 -2.59 -7.63
C LYS A 39 4.62 -1.73 -8.87
N ARG A 40 3.38 -1.61 -9.33
CA ARG A 40 3.01 -0.74 -10.46
C ARG A 40 3.27 0.75 -10.20
N ILE A 41 3.28 1.18 -8.94
CA ILE A 41 3.48 2.59 -8.56
C ILE A 41 4.99 2.93 -8.47
N GLU A 42 5.88 1.95 -8.28
CA GLU A 42 7.34 2.20 -8.14
C GLU A 42 7.94 3.01 -9.31
N PRO A 43 7.62 2.72 -10.59
CA PRO A 43 8.08 3.54 -11.70
C PRO A 43 7.54 4.98 -11.69
N GLU A 44 6.32 5.21 -11.19
CA GLU A 44 5.76 6.56 -11.03
C GLU A 44 6.57 7.37 -10.00
N ILE A 45 6.95 6.76 -8.88
CA ILE A 45 7.80 7.38 -7.84
C ILE A 45 9.14 7.81 -8.45
N VAL A 46 9.80 6.91 -9.18
CA VAL A 46 11.11 7.20 -9.79
C VAL A 46 11.02 8.37 -10.76
N ARG A 47 9.98 8.40 -11.61
CA ARG A 47 9.77 9.50 -12.57
C ARG A 47 9.52 10.83 -11.86
N SER A 48 8.60 10.87 -10.88
CA SER A 48 8.25 12.10 -10.17
C SER A 48 9.42 12.63 -9.33
N LEU A 49 10.15 11.76 -8.64
CA LEU A 49 11.36 12.14 -7.89
C LEU A 49 12.45 12.70 -8.81
N SER A 50 12.67 12.07 -9.97
CA SER A 50 13.61 12.54 -10.99
C SER A 50 13.21 13.91 -11.53
N ALA A 51 11.93 14.14 -11.78
CA ALA A 51 11.40 15.43 -12.23
C ALA A 51 11.62 16.52 -11.17
N LEU A 52 11.30 16.26 -9.90
CA LEU A 52 11.53 17.18 -8.80
C LEU A 52 13.02 17.54 -8.67
N LYS A 53 13.92 16.54 -8.71
CA LYS A 53 15.37 16.76 -8.68
C LYS A 53 15.83 17.63 -9.85
N ARG A 54 15.29 17.40 -11.06
CA ARG A 54 15.61 18.18 -12.25
C ARG A 54 15.20 19.64 -12.08
N VAL A 55 13.97 19.93 -11.65
CA VAL A 55 13.48 21.30 -11.47
C VAL A 55 14.30 22.04 -10.41
N ARG A 56 14.61 21.39 -9.28
CA ARG A 56 15.47 21.98 -8.24
C ARG A 56 16.86 22.32 -8.77
N LYS A 57 17.43 21.49 -9.63
CA LYS A 57 18.77 21.71 -10.23
C LYS A 57 18.75 22.81 -11.29
N THR A 58 17.78 22.81 -12.21
CA THR A 58 17.78 23.72 -13.37
C THR A 58 17.14 25.07 -13.09
N ARG A 59 16.15 25.13 -12.18
CA ARG A 59 15.36 26.33 -11.89
C ARG A 59 15.14 26.49 -10.38
N PRO A 60 16.20 26.72 -9.58
CA PRO A 60 16.10 26.76 -8.12
C PRO A 60 15.17 27.87 -7.60
N ARG A 61 14.97 28.94 -8.37
CA ARG A 61 14.07 30.05 -8.01
C ARG A 61 12.60 29.81 -8.41
N ALA A 62 12.29 28.77 -9.17
CA ALA A 62 10.92 28.43 -9.59
C ALA A 62 10.13 27.76 -8.45
N ARG A 63 9.87 28.52 -7.38
CA ARG A 63 9.26 28.02 -6.13
C ARG A 63 7.93 27.31 -6.35
N VAL A 64 7.08 27.85 -7.23
CA VAL A 64 5.78 27.26 -7.57
C VAL A 64 5.95 25.90 -8.22
N ALA A 65 6.75 25.79 -9.29
CA ALA A 65 7.01 24.53 -9.96
C ALA A 65 7.66 23.46 -9.05
N ILE A 66 8.54 23.88 -8.13
CA ILE A 66 9.12 22.97 -7.13
C ILE A 66 8.04 22.46 -6.17
N LYS A 67 7.14 23.34 -5.71
CA LYS A 67 6.04 22.98 -4.81
C LYS A 67 5.04 22.04 -5.48
N ASP A 68 4.72 22.28 -6.76
CA ASP A 68 3.80 21.45 -7.52
C ASP A 68 4.38 20.03 -7.72
N ALA A 69 5.65 19.93 -8.12
CA ALA A 69 6.34 18.66 -8.26
C ALA A 69 6.50 17.91 -6.92
N ASP A 70 6.72 18.63 -5.81
CA ASP A 70 6.75 18.04 -4.47
C ASP A 70 5.38 17.51 -4.04
N THR A 71 4.30 18.23 -4.38
CA THR A 71 2.92 17.83 -4.10
C THR A 71 2.54 16.58 -4.90
N GLU A 72 2.92 16.52 -6.17
CA GLU A 72 2.72 15.34 -7.02
C GLU A 72 3.44 14.11 -6.45
N LEU A 73 4.72 14.26 -6.08
CA LEU A 73 5.49 13.18 -5.48
C LEU A 73 4.82 12.68 -4.19
N LYS A 74 4.37 13.58 -3.31
CA LYS A 74 3.64 13.22 -2.08
C LYS A 74 2.35 12.45 -2.37
N ALA A 75 1.60 12.84 -3.40
CA ALA A 75 0.38 12.12 -3.79
C ALA A 75 0.68 10.69 -4.26
N ILE A 76 1.73 10.50 -5.06
CA ILE A 76 2.17 9.18 -5.52
C ILE A 76 2.65 8.32 -4.34
N LEU A 77 3.43 8.90 -3.42
CA LEU A 77 3.89 8.21 -2.21
C LEU A 77 2.73 7.74 -1.33
N ARG A 78 1.70 8.58 -1.12
CA ARG A 78 0.49 8.19 -0.37
C ARG A 78 -0.26 7.02 -1.03
N ARG A 79 -0.33 7.00 -2.37
CA ARG A 79 -0.92 5.87 -3.11
C ARG A 79 -0.11 4.58 -2.91
N TRP A 80 1.22 4.67 -2.99
CA TRP A 80 2.11 3.53 -2.75
C TRP A 80 1.98 3.01 -1.32
N GLU A 81 1.97 3.90 -0.34
CA GLU A 81 1.81 3.57 1.09
C GLU A 81 0.47 2.89 1.34
N THR A 82 -0.61 3.37 0.73
CA THR A 82 -1.93 2.71 0.81
C THR A 82 -1.89 1.29 0.25
N ALA A 83 -1.20 1.06 -0.88
CA ALA A 83 -1.06 -0.27 -1.45
C ALA A 83 -0.21 -1.19 -0.58
N TYR A 84 0.87 -0.67 0.01
CA TYR A 84 1.71 -1.38 0.97
C TYR A 84 0.94 -1.77 2.24
N ASN A 85 0.18 -0.83 2.81
CA ASN A 85 -0.65 -1.09 3.98
C ASN A 85 -1.73 -2.14 3.71
N LYS A 86 -2.32 -2.16 2.51
CA LYS A 86 -3.23 -3.23 2.09
C LYS A 86 -2.53 -4.59 2.00
N GLU A 87 -1.33 -4.64 1.40
CA GLU A 87 -0.54 -5.87 1.32
C GLU A 87 -0.28 -6.44 2.72
N ASN A 88 0.23 -5.60 3.63
CA ASN A 88 0.53 -5.98 5.01
C ASN A 88 -0.73 -6.38 5.78
N PHE A 89 -1.84 -5.68 5.56
CA PHE A 89 -3.11 -6.01 6.19
C PHE A 89 -3.57 -7.43 5.84
N TYR A 90 -3.57 -7.80 4.56
CA TYR A 90 -3.99 -9.15 4.15
C TYR A 90 -2.99 -10.22 4.58
N ARG A 91 -1.68 -9.94 4.50
CA ARG A 91 -0.64 -10.85 5.02
C ARG A 91 -0.83 -11.09 6.52
N GLY A 92 -1.02 -10.03 7.31
CA GLY A 92 -1.22 -10.12 8.75
C GLY A 92 -2.44 -10.94 9.13
N ILE A 93 -3.60 -10.71 8.49
CA ILE A 93 -4.80 -11.52 8.77
C ILE A 93 -4.56 -12.98 8.44
N ARG A 94 -3.88 -13.25 7.31
CA ARG A 94 -3.59 -14.61 6.89
C ARG A 94 -2.68 -15.32 7.89
N ILE A 95 -1.63 -14.66 8.37
CA ILE A 95 -0.75 -15.19 9.43
C ILE A 95 -1.57 -15.53 10.68
N LEU A 96 -2.45 -14.63 11.13
CA LEU A 96 -3.30 -14.89 12.30
C LEU A 96 -4.24 -16.10 12.09
N LEU A 97 -4.82 -16.25 10.90
CA LEU A 97 -5.66 -17.41 10.57
C LEU A 97 -4.86 -18.72 10.51
N GLU A 98 -3.63 -18.69 10.01
CA GLU A 98 -2.73 -19.85 9.96
C GLU A 98 -2.30 -20.26 11.37
N LEU A 99 -1.91 -19.28 12.21
CA LEU A 99 -1.61 -19.51 13.63
C LEU A 99 -2.80 -20.09 14.39
N GLN A 100 -4.02 -19.60 14.13
CA GLN A 100 -5.23 -20.16 14.75
C GLN A 100 -5.48 -21.64 14.39
N ARG A 101 -5.10 -22.05 13.17
CA ARG A 101 -5.36 -23.42 12.69
C ARG A 101 -4.28 -24.42 13.10
N ASN A 102 -3.01 -24.04 12.95
CA ASN A 102 -1.87 -24.96 13.01
C ASN A 102 -0.78 -24.52 14.01
N GLY A 103 -0.96 -23.40 14.73
CA GLY A 103 0.01 -22.88 15.68
C GLY A 103 1.30 -22.29 15.08
N THR A 104 1.51 -22.38 13.76
CA THR A 104 2.70 -21.88 13.06
C THR A 104 2.33 -21.29 11.68
N SER A 105 3.19 -20.41 11.15
CA SER A 105 3.01 -19.71 9.86
C SER A 105 4.30 -19.78 9.04
N ASN A 106 4.20 -20.09 7.74
CA ASN A 106 5.33 -20.20 6.80
C ASN A 106 5.41 -19.03 5.79
N LEU A 107 4.62 -17.97 6.01
CA LEU A 107 4.55 -16.76 5.18
C LEU A 107 5.65 -15.74 5.44
#